data_AF-A0A7C6JT56-F1
#
_entry.id   AF-A0A7C6JT56-F1
#
_cell.length_a   1.000
_cell.length_b   1.000
_cell.length_c   1.000
_cell.angle_alpha   90.00
_cell.angle_beta   90.00
_cell.angle_gamma   90.00
#
_symmetry.space_group_name_H-M   'P 1'
#
loop_
_entity.id
_entity.type
_entity.pdbx_description
1 polymer ?
#
loop_
_entity_poly.entity_id
_entity_poly.type
_entity_poly.pdbx_seq_one_letter_code
_entity_poly.pdbx_strand_id
1 'polypeptide(L)'
;LEPVVALPSATYALTKHDLPELRVEYERLARLYEKEAIAGRPFKFFHFEIDLDHGPCLAKRFTGCGSGHEYFAVAPNGDLYPCHQFVGRDGYKVGSVTDGIVRTDLVAEFRQTTLLTKEKCRSCFARYFCGGGCHANAELFTGSIHEPYELGCELERMRVEYALYLYHALAGIPANRKE
;
A
#
# COMPACT_ATOMS: atom_id res chain seq x y z
N LEU A 1 -4.37 6.90 1.02
CA LEU A 1 -4.83 6.68 -0.37
C LEU A 1 -3.59 6.34 -1.21
N GLU A 2 -3.48 5.15 -1.80
CA GLU A 2 -2.40 4.88 -2.76
C GLU A 2 -2.50 5.85 -3.95
N PRO A 3 -1.38 6.22 -4.61
CA PRO A 3 -1.45 7.09 -5.77
C PRO A 3 -2.23 6.37 -6.87
N VAL A 4 -2.94 7.12 -7.72
CA VAL A 4 -3.62 6.53 -8.88
C VAL A 4 -2.57 5.79 -9.72
N VAL A 5 -2.75 4.48 -9.87
CA VAL A 5 -1.89 3.65 -10.72
C VAL A 5 -2.57 3.54 -12.08
N ALA A 6 -1.83 3.86 -13.13
CA ALA A 6 -2.33 3.88 -14.50
C ALA A 6 -1.55 2.93 -15.39
N LEU A 7 -2.20 2.40 -16.43
CA LEU A 7 -1.53 1.59 -17.44
C LEU A 7 -0.47 2.42 -18.18
N PRO A 8 0.63 1.81 -18.67
CA PRO A 8 1.70 2.54 -19.35
C PRO A 8 1.27 3.32 -20.60
N SER A 9 0.12 2.98 -21.18
CA SER A 9 -0.47 3.70 -22.32
C SER A 9 -1.12 5.03 -21.95
N ALA A 10 -1.40 5.27 -20.67
CA ALA A 10 -1.97 6.53 -20.21
C ALA A 10 -0.88 7.61 -20.16
N THR A 11 -1.18 8.78 -20.69
CA THR A 11 -0.22 9.91 -20.74
C THR A 11 0.20 10.46 -19.38
N TYR A 12 -0.57 10.14 -18.33
CA TYR A 12 -0.31 10.53 -16.95
C TYR A 12 0.28 9.40 -16.09
N ALA A 13 0.61 8.25 -16.70
CA ALA A 13 1.17 7.12 -15.97
C ALA A 13 2.59 7.44 -15.51
N LEU A 14 2.83 7.28 -14.20
CA LEU A 14 4.18 7.32 -13.67
C LEU A 14 5.00 6.14 -14.19
N THR A 15 6.27 6.40 -14.43
CA THR A 15 7.26 5.44 -14.91
C THR A 15 8.50 5.46 -14.01
N LYS A 16 9.43 4.56 -14.29
CA LYS A 16 10.73 4.55 -13.59
C LYS A 16 11.56 5.82 -13.85
N HIS A 17 11.32 6.52 -14.95
CA HIS A 17 12.05 7.75 -15.29
C HIS A 17 11.65 8.93 -14.40
N ASP A 18 10.47 8.88 -13.79
CA ASP A 18 9.95 9.94 -12.92
C ASP A 18 10.49 9.82 -11.48
N LEU A 19 11.05 8.65 -11.11
CA LEU A 19 11.54 8.38 -9.75
C LEU A 19 12.56 9.41 -9.21
N PRO A 20 13.56 9.88 -10.00
CA PRO A 20 14.49 10.88 -9.53
C PRO A 20 13.81 12.22 -9.18
N GLU A 21 12.90 12.69 -10.03
CA GLU A 21 12.17 13.94 -9.80
C GLU A 21 11.21 13.81 -8.61
N LEU A 22 10.48 12.69 -8.53
CA LEU A 22 9.60 12.40 -7.40
C LEU A 22 10.36 12.38 -6.07
N ARG A 23 11.59 11.86 -6.04
CA ARG A 23 12.43 11.88 -4.85
C ARG A 23 12.79 13.30 -4.42
N VAL A 24 13.16 14.17 -5.37
CA VAL A 24 13.45 15.58 -5.10
C VAL A 24 12.22 16.29 -4.53
N GLU A 25 11.03 16.07 -5.10
CA GLU A 25 9.81 16.70 -4.59
C GLU A 25 9.36 16.13 -3.24
N TYR A 26 9.54 14.84 -2.99
CA TYR A 26 9.28 14.26 -1.66
C TYR A 26 10.24 14.81 -0.59
N GLU A 27 11.52 14.98 -0.92
CA GLU A 27 12.47 15.62 -0.02
C GLU A 27 12.06 17.05 0.30
N ARG A 28 11.72 17.82 -0.74
CA ARG A 28 11.27 19.20 -0.59
C ARG A 28 10.03 19.29 0.29
N LEU A 29 9.06 18.38 0.10
CA LEU A 29 7.86 18.30 0.93
C LEU A 29 8.18 17.92 2.38
N ALA A 30 9.08 16.97 2.61
CA ALA A 30 9.51 16.58 3.97
C ALA A 30 10.20 17.74 4.70
N ARG A 31 11.10 18.47 4.04
CA ARG A 31 11.74 19.66 4.62
C ARG A 31 10.75 20.77 4.95
N LEU A 32 9.74 20.97 4.09
CA LEU A 32 8.66 21.92 4.38
C LEU A 32 7.83 21.46 5.58
N TYR A 33 7.48 20.17 5.64
CA TYR A 33 6.75 19.58 6.75
C TYR A 33 7.48 19.81 8.09
N GLU A 34 8.77 19.50 8.14
CA GLU A 34 9.62 19.73 9.30
C GLU A 34 9.66 21.21 9.71
N LYS A 35 9.94 22.10 8.75
CA LYS A 35 10.00 23.55 9.00
C LYS A 35 8.70 24.09 9.58
N GLU A 36 7.56 23.74 9.00
CA GLU A 36 6.26 24.23 9.46
C GLU A 36 5.88 23.65 10.83
N ALA A 37 6.22 22.38 11.09
CA ALA A 37 6.03 21.76 12.41
C ALA A 37 6.87 22.47 13.50
N ILE A 38 8.15 22.75 13.24
CA ILE A 38 9.03 23.51 14.15
C ILE A 38 8.50 24.93 14.37
N ALA A 39 7.96 25.57 13.33
CA ALA A 39 7.37 26.91 13.41
C ALA A 39 5.99 26.95 14.08
N GLY A 40 5.50 25.83 14.64
CA GLY A 40 4.21 25.75 15.32
C GLY A 40 3.00 25.77 14.38
N ARG A 41 3.20 25.51 13.09
CA ARG A 41 2.14 25.42 12.06
C ARG A 41 2.11 24.03 11.40
N PRO A 42 2.00 22.93 12.17
CA PRO A 42 2.02 21.61 11.58
C PRO A 42 0.84 21.43 10.62
N PHE A 43 1.07 20.70 9.53
CA PHE A 43 0.02 20.23 8.63
C PHE A 43 0.10 18.71 8.51
N LYS A 44 -0.96 18.11 8.00
CA LYS A 44 -1.05 16.66 7.83
C LYS A 44 -0.80 16.26 6.41
N PHE A 45 0.03 15.24 6.24
CA PHE A 45 0.24 14.56 4.96
C PHE A 45 0.34 13.07 5.24
N PHE A 46 -0.68 12.32 4.87
CA PHE A 46 -0.88 10.94 5.33
C PHE A 46 0.28 9.99 4.98
N HIS A 47 1.07 10.26 3.94
CA HIS A 47 2.26 9.43 3.64
C HIS A 47 3.35 9.51 4.73
N PHE A 48 3.39 10.61 5.48
CA PHE A 48 4.37 10.82 6.55
C PHE A 48 3.83 10.40 7.92
N GLU A 49 2.55 10.03 8.01
CA GLU A 49 1.91 9.62 9.25
C GLU A 49 2.13 8.12 9.52
N ILE A 50 3.35 7.76 9.91
CA ILE A 50 3.66 6.41 10.40
C ILE A 50 3.53 6.33 11.92
N ASP A 51 3.10 5.17 12.41
CA ASP A 51 2.99 4.88 13.83
C ASP A 51 3.86 3.67 14.21
N LEU A 52 4.94 3.95 14.93
CA LEU A 52 5.88 2.92 15.38
C LEU A 52 5.47 2.30 16.71
N ASP A 53 4.63 2.98 17.50
CA ASP A 53 4.32 2.63 18.89
C ASP A 53 2.95 1.94 19.02
N HIS A 54 1.94 2.44 18.31
CA HIS A 54 0.53 1.99 18.38
C HIS A 54 -0.02 1.55 17.01
N GLY A 55 0.88 1.23 16.06
CA GLY A 55 0.49 0.76 14.74
C GLY A 55 -0.33 -0.54 14.75
N PRO A 56 -0.79 -1.01 13.57
CA PRO A 56 -1.62 -2.21 13.47
C PRO A 56 -0.92 -3.42 14.08
N CYS A 57 -1.71 -4.33 14.64
CA CYS A 57 -1.20 -5.55 15.26
C CYS A 57 -0.31 -6.34 14.29
N LEU A 58 0.58 -7.14 14.87
CA LEU A 58 1.61 -7.86 14.11
C LEU A 58 1.04 -8.66 12.92
N ALA A 59 -0.11 -9.32 13.10
CA ALA A 59 -0.77 -10.08 12.04
C ALA A 59 -1.08 -9.22 10.80
N LYS A 60 -1.65 -8.02 10.99
CA LYS A 60 -1.97 -7.10 9.89
C LYS A 60 -0.72 -6.59 9.16
N ARG A 61 0.40 -6.44 9.86
CA ARG A 61 1.67 -6.08 9.23
C ARG A 61 2.19 -7.19 8.30
N PHE A 62 1.77 -8.44 8.48
CA PHE A 62 2.13 -9.58 7.64
C PHE A 62 1.14 -9.86 6.50
N THR A 63 -0.16 -9.73 6.78
CA THR A 63 -1.24 -10.11 5.83
C THR A 63 -1.68 -8.97 4.92
N GLY A 64 -1.23 -7.74 5.18
CA GLY A 64 -1.54 -6.59 4.33
C GLY A 64 -3.01 -6.17 4.44
N CYS A 65 -3.64 -5.86 3.30
CA CYS A 65 -4.98 -5.27 3.27
C CYS A 65 -6.13 -6.28 3.45
N GLY A 66 -5.84 -7.58 3.50
CA GLY A 66 -6.85 -8.63 3.68
C GLY A 66 -7.67 -8.98 2.42
N SER A 67 -7.35 -8.38 1.27
CA SER A 67 -8.02 -8.64 -0.02
C SER A 67 -8.16 -10.14 -0.28
N GLY A 68 -9.38 -10.60 -0.53
CA GLY A 68 -9.65 -11.98 -0.91
C GLY A 68 -9.74 -12.99 0.24
N HIS A 69 -9.52 -12.60 1.50
CA HIS A 69 -9.67 -13.53 2.63
C HIS A 69 -10.23 -12.93 3.92
N GLU A 70 -10.05 -11.63 4.16
CA GLU A 70 -10.65 -10.87 5.28
C GLU A 70 -11.46 -9.67 4.79
N TYR A 71 -11.22 -9.24 3.56
CA TYR A 71 -11.89 -8.15 2.88
C TYR A 71 -12.35 -8.63 1.50
N PHE A 72 -13.59 -8.27 1.14
CA PHE A 72 -14.20 -8.55 -0.15
C PHE A 72 -14.97 -7.32 -0.63
N ALA A 73 -15.02 -7.13 -1.95
CA ALA A 73 -15.91 -6.17 -2.59
C ALA A 73 -17.18 -6.86 -3.09
N VAL A 74 -18.30 -6.16 -2.95
CA VAL A 74 -19.60 -6.57 -3.51
C VAL A 74 -19.87 -5.71 -4.74
N ALA A 75 -20.01 -6.33 -5.91
CA ALA A 75 -20.40 -5.67 -7.13
C ALA A 75 -21.93 -5.39 -7.16
N PRO A 76 -22.44 -4.47 -8.00
CA PRO A 76 -23.87 -4.13 -8.04
C PRO A 76 -24.81 -5.31 -8.36
N ASN A 77 -24.30 -6.33 -9.04
CA ASN A 77 -25.03 -7.57 -9.34
C ASN A 77 -25.01 -8.60 -8.19
N GLY A 78 -24.39 -8.26 -7.05
CA GLY A 78 -24.23 -9.16 -5.90
C GLY A 78 -23.00 -10.06 -5.96
N ASP A 79 -22.17 -9.98 -7.00
CA ASP A 79 -20.96 -10.79 -7.09
C ASP A 79 -19.88 -10.33 -6.11
N LEU A 80 -19.17 -11.30 -5.54
CA LEU A 80 -18.07 -11.07 -4.61
C LEU A 80 -16.72 -11.15 -5.33
N TYR A 81 -15.84 -10.19 -5.04
CA TYR A 81 -14.47 -10.12 -5.56
C TYR A 81 -13.47 -9.85 -4.42
N PRO A 82 -12.17 -10.20 -4.58
CA PRO A 82 -11.15 -9.97 -3.56
C PRO A 82 -11.03 -8.52 -3.08
N CYS A 83 -11.15 -7.55 -4.00
CA CYS A 83 -11.27 -6.14 -3.68
C CYS A 83 -11.92 -5.38 -4.84
N HIS A 84 -12.16 -4.08 -4.66
CA HIS A 84 -12.79 -3.26 -5.68
C HIS A 84 -12.00 -3.21 -7.00
N GLN A 85 -10.68 -3.34 -6.97
CA GLN A 85 -9.83 -3.33 -8.18
C GLN A 85 -9.94 -4.61 -9.01
N PHE A 86 -10.45 -5.71 -8.44
CA PHE A 86 -10.67 -6.99 -9.13
C PHE A 86 -12.08 -7.12 -9.72
N VAL A 87 -13.00 -6.21 -9.39
CA VAL A 87 -14.38 -6.26 -9.91
C VAL A 87 -14.34 -6.20 -11.44
N GLY A 88 -14.96 -7.20 -12.08
CA GLY A 88 -14.99 -7.34 -13.54
C GLY A 88 -13.76 -7.99 -14.16
N ARG A 89 -12.75 -8.40 -13.37
CA ARG A 89 -11.63 -9.22 -13.89
C ARG A 89 -12.03 -10.69 -13.95
N ASP A 90 -11.83 -11.31 -15.10
CA ASP A 90 -12.10 -12.73 -15.30
C ASP A 90 -11.24 -13.59 -14.36
N GLY A 91 -11.81 -14.68 -13.85
CA GLY A 91 -11.14 -15.60 -12.92
C GLY A 91 -11.16 -15.18 -11.45
N TYR A 92 -11.46 -13.91 -11.14
CA TYR A 92 -11.41 -13.37 -9.77
C TYR A 92 -12.75 -13.28 -9.04
N LYS A 93 -13.87 -13.70 -9.64
CA LYS A 93 -15.14 -13.83 -8.92
C LYS A 93 -15.00 -14.92 -7.86
N VAL A 94 -15.15 -14.58 -6.59
CA VAL A 94 -15.05 -15.54 -5.47
C VAL A 94 -16.39 -16.18 -5.09
N GLY A 95 -17.50 -15.55 -5.48
CA GLY A 95 -18.86 -15.99 -5.14
C GLY A 95 -19.90 -14.90 -5.33
N SER A 96 -20.96 -14.94 -4.53
CA SER A 96 -22.05 -13.95 -4.56
C SER A 96 -22.60 -13.73 -3.14
N VAL A 97 -23.33 -12.65 -2.92
CA VAL A 97 -24.02 -12.39 -1.64
C VAL A 97 -25.11 -13.41 -1.34
N THR A 98 -25.64 -14.10 -2.35
CA THR A 98 -26.66 -15.15 -2.20
C THR A 98 -26.04 -16.51 -1.89
N ASP A 99 -24.98 -16.89 -2.60
CA ASP A 99 -24.37 -18.22 -2.49
C ASP A 99 -23.18 -18.25 -1.52
N GLY A 100 -22.74 -17.08 -1.05
CA GLY A 100 -21.53 -16.92 -0.25
C GLY A 100 -20.26 -17.11 -1.07
N ILE A 101 -19.18 -17.49 -0.39
CA ILE A 101 -17.87 -17.77 -1.00
C ILE A 101 -17.89 -19.20 -1.57
N VAL A 102 -17.72 -19.32 -2.90
CA VAL A 102 -17.68 -20.62 -3.59
C VAL A 102 -16.27 -21.00 -4.05
N ARG A 103 -15.41 -20.01 -4.37
CA ARG A 103 -14.00 -20.22 -4.76
C ARG A 103 -13.09 -20.19 -3.54
N THR A 104 -13.19 -21.23 -2.72
CA THR A 104 -12.35 -21.39 -1.53
C THR A 104 -10.87 -21.56 -1.87
N ASP A 105 -10.56 -22.07 -3.07
CA ASP A 105 -9.22 -22.14 -3.65
C ASP A 105 -8.61 -20.75 -3.82
N LEU A 106 -9.36 -19.81 -4.40
CA LEU A 106 -8.90 -18.43 -4.59
C LEU A 106 -8.73 -17.71 -3.25
N VAL A 107 -9.64 -17.93 -2.31
CA VAL A 107 -9.50 -17.40 -0.94
C VAL A 107 -8.22 -17.92 -0.26
N ALA A 108 -7.92 -19.20 -0.40
CA ALA A 108 -6.70 -19.79 0.14
C ALA A 108 -5.44 -19.21 -0.52
N GLU A 109 -5.46 -19.00 -1.84
CA GLU A 109 -4.37 -18.40 -2.61
C GLU A 109 -4.06 -16.97 -2.13
N PHE A 110 -5.07 -16.11 -2.02
CA PHE A 110 -4.91 -14.75 -1.49
C PHE A 110 -4.40 -14.77 -0.05
N ARG A 111 -4.95 -15.64 0.80
CA ARG A 111 -4.52 -15.77 2.20
C ARG A 111 -3.05 -16.19 2.35
N GLN A 112 -2.55 -17.02 1.44
CA GLN A 112 -1.16 -17.47 1.45
C GLN A 112 -0.20 -16.47 0.79
N THR A 113 -0.73 -15.52 0.02
CA THR A 113 0.05 -14.49 -0.66
C THR A 113 0.33 -13.32 0.29
N THR A 114 1.41 -13.42 1.06
CA THR A 114 1.79 -12.44 2.09
C THR A 114 3.18 -11.90 1.82
N LEU A 115 3.63 -10.87 2.56
CA LEU A 115 5.03 -10.41 2.45
C LEU A 115 6.06 -11.51 2.74
N LEU A 116 5.68 -12.58 3.45
CA LEU A 116 6.57 -13.69 3.78
C LEU A 116 6.78 -14.65 2.61
N THR A 117 5.80 -14.76 1.70
CA THR A 117 5.86 -15.64 0.54
C THR A 117 6.31 -14.92 -0.74
N LYS A 118 6.32 -13.59 -0.74
CA LYS A 118 6.85 -12.77 -1.84
C LYS A 118 8.36 -12.59 -1.69
N GLU A 119 9.15 -13.24 -2.54
CA GLU A 119 10.63 -13.28 -2.43
C GLU A 119 11.26 -11.86 -2.37
N LYS A 120 10.78 -10.92 -3.21
CA LYS A 120 11.25 -9.52 -3.21
C LYS A 120 11.05 -8.78 -1.87
N CYS A 121 10.11 -9.22 -1.04
CA CYS A 121 9.85 -8.58 0.26
C CYS A 121 10.83 -9.03 1.35
N ARG A 122 11.56 -10.13 1.17
CA ARG A 122 12.41 -10.74 2.21
C ARG A 122 13.62 -9.89 2.62
N SER A 123 14.11 -9.02 1.75
CA SER A 123 15.21 -8.09 2.05
C SER A 123 14.76 -6.62 2.13
N CYS A 124 13.47 -6.34 1.97
CA CYS A 124 12.96 -4.97 1.92
C CYS A 124 12.80 -4.37 3.33
N PHE A 125 13.41 -3.21 3.58
CA PHE A 125 13.31 -2.49 4.86
C PHE A 125 11.87 -2.00 5.14
N ALA A 126 11.10 -1.71 4.08
CA ALA A 126 9.75 -1.15 4.19
C ALA A 126 8.65 -2.22 4.37
N ARG A 127 8.99 -3.52 4.35
CA ARG A 127 8.01 -4.61 4.25
C ARG A 127 6.91 -4.60 5.32
N TYR A 128 7.26 -4.21 6.55
CA TYR A 128 6.31 -4.17 7.68
C TYR A 128 5.49 -2.89 7.75
N PHE A 129 5.81 -1.90 6.91
CA PHE A 129 5.01 -0.70 6.72
C PHE A 129 3.97 -0.92 5.61
N CYS A 130 4.35 -1.59 4.52
CA CYS A 130 3.48 -1.78 3.37
C CYS A 130 2.72 -3.12 3.33
N GLY A 131 3.06 -4.10 4.17
CA GLY A 131 2.38 -5.39 4.25
C GLY A 131 2.50 -6.28 3.00
N GLY A 132 3.44 -5.98 2.10
CA GLY A 132 3.64 -6.73 0.84
C GLY A 132 2.97 -6.12 -0.40
N GLY A 133 2.40 -4.91 -0.28
CA GLY A 133 1.88 -4.12 -1.40
C GLY A 133 0.55 -4.61 -1.98
N CYS A 134 0.03 -3.89 -2.98
CA CYS A 134 -1.28 -4.14 -3.58
C CYS A 134 -1.29 -5.35 -4.53
N HIS A 135 -2.14 -6.35 -4.24
CA HIS A 135 -2.33 -7.55 -5.09
C HIS A 135 -2.91 -7.23 -6.46
N ALA A 136 -3.80 -6.24 -6.56
CA ALA A 136 -4.41 -5.87 -7.84
C ALA A 136 -3.40 -5.20 -8.79
N ASN A 137 -2.44 -4.45 -8.25
CA ASN A 137 -1.34 -3.87 -9.03
C ASN A 137 -0.32 -4.96 -9.41
N ALA A 138 0.01 -5.86 -8.48
CA ALA A 138 0.85 -7.03 -8.78
C ALA A 138 0.29 -7.80 -9.99
N GLU A 139 -0.99 -8.17 -9.94
CA GLU A 139 -1.67 -8.88 -11.02
C GLU A 139 -1.72 -8.07 -12.32
N LEU A 140 -2.09 -6.79 -12.26
CA LEU A 140 -2.23 -5.95 -13.45
C LEU A 140 -0.93 -5.78 -14.24
N PHE A 141 0.21 -5.68 -13.55
CA PHE A 141 1.50 -5.38 -14.18
C PHE A 141 2.41 -6.60 -14.37
N THR A 142 2.17 -7.69 -13.65
CA THR A 142 3.01 -8.90 -13.71
C THR A 142 2.25 -10.15 -14.14
N GLY A 143 0.91 -10.10 -14.18
CA GLY A 143 0.06 -11.26 -14.39
C GLY A 143 -0.04 -12.19 -13.17
N SER A 144 0.51 -11.80 -12.02
CA SER A 144 0.52 -12.62 -10.80
C SER A 144 0.34 -11.79 -9.54
N ILE A 145 -0.48 -12.26 -8.61
CA ILE A 145 -0.61 -11.64 -7.27
C ILE A 145 0.62 -11.84 -6.38
N HIS A 146 1.50 -12.78 -6.76
CA HIS A 146 2.70 -13.17 -6.01
C HIS A 146 3.91 -12.28 -6.30
N GLU A 147 3.93 -11.55 -7.42
CA GLU A 147 5.05 -10.68 -7.77
C GLU A 147 4.69 -9.21 -7.57
N PRO A 148 5.32 -8.52 -6.59
CA PRO A 148 5.06 -7.09 -6.37
C PRO A 148 5.31 -6.23 -7.61
N TYR A 149 4.44 -5.24 -7.80
CA TYR A 149 4.62 -4.19 -8.80
C TYR A 149 5.79 -3.27 -8.43
N GLU A 150 6.88 -3.34 -9.20
CA GLU A 150 8.16 -2.72 -8.82
C GLU A 150 8.10 -1.20 -8.65
N LEU A 151 7.41 -0.47 -9.53
CA LEU A 151 7.32 0.98 -9.38
C LEU A 151 6.56 1.37 -8.11
N GLY A 152 5.48 0.63 -7.79
CA GLY A 152 4.78 0.80 -6.53
C GLY A 152 5.68 0.56 -5.32
N CYS A 153 6.54 -0.47 -5.37
CA CYS A 153 7.53 -0.74 -4.33
C CYS A 153 8.53 0.42 -4.17
N GLU A 154 9.03 1.01 -5.26
CA GLU A 154 9.95 2.15 -5.17
C GLU A 154 9.31 3.38 -4.53
N LEU A 155 8.08 3.70 -4.95
CA LEU A 155 7.33 4.82 -4.38
C LEU A 155 7.05 4.61 -2.89
N GLU A 156 6.72 3.38 -2.49
CA GLU A 156 6.46 3.05 -1.10
C GLU A 156 7.74 3.09 -0.25
N ARG A 157 8.86 2.57 -0.75
CA ARG A 157 10.17 2.69 -0.09
C ARG A 157 10.51 4.16 0.18
N MET A 158 10.35 5.01 -0.83
CA MET A 158 10.60 6.44 -0.72
C MET A 158 9.69 7.13 0.31
N ARG A 159 8.40 6.79 0.35
CA ARG A 159 7.46 7.33 1.35
C ARG A 159 7.88 6.97 2.77
N VAL A 160 8.17 5.70 3.00
CA VAL A 160 8.60 5.20 4.32
C VAL A 160 9.93 5.83 4.73
N GLU A 161 10.87 6.01 3.81
CA GLU A 161 12.15 6.68 4.06
C GLU A 161 11.95 8.10 4.62
N TYR A 162 11.13 8.94 3.97
CA TYR A 162 10.88 10.31 4.46
C TYR A 162 9.98 10.34 5.70
N ALA A 163 9.06 9.38 5.86
CA ALA A 163 8.27 9.27 7.08
C ALA A 163 9.16 8.94 8.29
N LEU A 164 10.14 8.05 8.14
CA LEU A 164 11.12 7.73 9.18
C LEU A 164 12.05 8.91 9.49
N TYR A 165 12.49 9.64 8.46
CA TYR A 165 13.22 10.90 8.64
C TYR A 165 12.43 11.87 9.53
N LEU A 166 11.16 12.10 9.21
CA LEU A 166 10.30 13.03 9.96
C LEU A 166 9.99 12.53 11.37
N TYR A 167 9.74 11.23 11.54
CA TYR A 167 9.54 10.65 12.87
C TYR A 167 10.73 10.97 13.78
N HIS A 168 11.96 10.83 13.27
CA HIS A 168 13.16 11.16 14.03
C HIS A 168 13.33 12.67 14.24
N ALA A 169 13.22 13.47 13.17
CA ALA A 169 13.42 14.93 13.24
C ALA A 169 12.43 15.62 14.19
N LEU A 170 11.23 15.06 14.36
CA LEU A 170 10.15 15.66 15.16
C LEU A 170 9.98 15.02 16.55
N ALA A 171 10.79 14.03 16.93
CA ALA A 171 10.63 13.26 18.19
C ALA A 171 10.64 14.13 19.47
N GLY A 172 11.18 15.35 19.40
CA GLY A 172 11.22 16.33 20.50
C GLY A 172 10.12 17.40 20.48
N ILE A 173 9.25 17.44 19.46
CA ILE A 173 8.29 18.53 19.27
C ILE A 173 6.92 18.14 19.85
N PRO A 174 6.36 18.91 20.80
CA PRO A 174 5.12 18.54 21.50
C PRO A 174 3.90 18.30 20.60
N ALA A 175 3.82 19.02 19.47
CA ALA A 175 2.66 19.01 18.58
C ALA A 175 2.39 17.68 17.86
N ASN A 176 3.27 16.68 17.98
CA ASN A 176 3.18 15.41 17.25
C ASN A 176 3.01 14.16 18.13
N ARG A 177 2.92 14.30 19.47
CA ARG A 177 2.49 13.19 20.31
C ARG A 177 0.97 13.09 20.20
N LYS A 178 0.48 12.06 19.52
CA LYS A 178 -0.87 11.57 19.79
C LYS A 178 -0.86 11.11 21.24
N GLU A 179 -1.56 11.83 22.11
CA GLU A 179 -1.91 11.35 23.45
C GLU A 179 -2.71 10.04 23.36
#